data_AF-A0A6A5EFH5-F1
#
_entry.id   AF-A0A6A5EFH5-F1
#
_cell.length_a   1.000
_cell.length_b   1.000
_cell.length_c   1.000
_cell.angle_alpha   90.00
_cell.angle_beta   90.00
_cell.angle_gamma   90.00
#
_symmetry.space_group_name_H-M   'P 1'
#
loop_
_entity.id
_entity.type
_entity.pdbx_description
1 polymer ?
#
loop_
_entity_poly.entity_id
_entity_poly.type
_entity_poly.pdbx_seq_one_letter_code
_entity_poly.pdbx_strand_id
1 'polypeptide(L)' 'MNCIFPVKNYHEEINLNSDIDSLILSALTNIINFGDDCINMGKDSDSKEELLNFSIKPAPPYEKLQ' A
#
# COMPACT_ATOMS: atom_id res chain seq x y z
N MET A 1 -1.34 14.05 12.35
CA MET A 1 -2.77 13.70 12.35
C MET A 1 -2.99 12.73 13.50
N ASN A 2 -3.78 13.07 14.52
CA ASN A 2 -4.09 12.12 15.60
C ASN A 2 -5.31 11.31 15.14
N CYS A 3 -5.09 10.15 14.51
CA CYS A 3 -6.15 9.29 13.99
C CYS A 3 -6.75 8.43 15.11
N ILE A 4 -7.39 9.10 16.08
CA ILE A 4 -8.11 8.47 17.19
C ILE A 4 -9.59 8.61 16.91
N PHE A 5 -10.30 7.48 16.79
CA PHE A 5 -11.74 7.45 16.53
C PHE A 5 -12.47 6.94 17.78
N PRO A 6 -13.20 7.81 18.51
CA PRO A 6 -14.02 7.36 19.63
C PRO A 6 -15.24 6.58 19.11
N VAL A 7 -15.40 5.34 19.57
CA VAL A 7 -16.51 4.45 19.20
C VAL A 7 -17.09 3.75 20.42
N LYS A 8 -18.36 3.39 20.36
CA LYS A 8 -19.06 2.66 21.42
C LYS A 8 -18.66 1.17 21.43
N ASN A 9 -18.82 0.51 22.56
CA ASN A 9 -18.78 -0.95 22.65
C ASN A 9 -20.17 -1.55 22.36
N TYR A 10 -20.24 -2.44 21.37
CA TYR A 10 -21.48 -3.05 20.85
C TYR A 10 -21.76 -4.47 21.35
N HIS A 11 -21.06 -4.96 22.39
CA HIS A 11 -21.16 -6.35 22.83
C HIS A 11 -22.58 -6.87 23.15
N GLU A 12 -23.55 -5.98 23.41
CA GLU A 12 -24.95 -6.31 23.67
C GLU A 12 -25.92 -5.76 22.59
N GLU A 13 -25.41 -5.02 21.60
CA GLU A 13 -26.26 -4.38 20.58
C GLU A 13 -26.39 -5.23 19.33
N ILE A 14 -27.63 -5.62 19.04
CA ILE A 14 -27.99 -6.46 17.89
C ILE A 14 -28.70 -5.64 16.80
N ASN A 15 -29.37 -4.55 17.20
CA ASN A 15 -30.13 -3.70 16.29
C ASN A 15 -29.31 -2.49 15.87
N LEU A 16 -29.45 -2.10 14.60
CA LEU A 16 -28.79 -0.93 14.03
C LEU A 16 -29.42 0.37 14.56
N ASN A 17 -28.58 1.36 14.87
CA ASN A 17 -28.96 2.74 15.12
C ASN A 17 -28.07 3.68 14.28
N SER A 18 -28.68 4.35 13.31
CA SER A 18 -27.98 5.16 12.31
C SER A 18 -27.08 6.25 12.90
N ASP A 19 -27.51 6.90 13.99
CA ASP A 19 -26.80 8.07 14.52
C ASP A 19 -25.50 7.68 15.23
N ILE A 20 -25.49 6.50 15.86
CA ILE A 20 -24.34 5.96 16.59
C ILE A 20 -23.48 5.08 15.69
N ASP A 21 -24.09 4.29 14.80
CA ASP A 21 -23.37 3.40 13.89
C ASP A 21 -22.59 4.16 12.82
N SER A 22 -23.00 5.38 12.50
CA SER A 22 -22.25 6.27 11.61
C SER A 22 -20.82 6.52 12.09
N LEU A 23 -20.56 6.51 13.40
CA LEU A 23 -19.21 6.70 13.95
C LEU A 23 -18.30 5.48 13.69
N ILE A 24 -18.78 4.26 13.92
CA ILE A 24 -18.00 3.03 13.66
C ILE A 24 -17.78 2.85 12.16
N LEU A 25 -18.79 3.13 11.34
CA LEU A 25 -18.67 3.08 9.88
C LEU A 25 -17.65 4.10 9.38
N SER A 26 -17.72 5.35 9.85
CA SER A 26 -16.76 6.40 9.50
C SER A 26 -15.33 6.03 9.94
N ALA A 27 -15.15 5.47 11.13
CA ALA A 27 -13.85 5.01 11.61
C ALA A 27 -13.26 3.92 10.68
N LEU A 28 -14.06 2.92 10.31
CA LEU A 28 -13.63 1.85 9.40
C LEU A 28 -13.29 2.38 8.01
N THR A 29 -14.10 3.29 7.46
CA THR A 29 -13.81 3.94 6.17
C THR A 29 -12.49 4.69 6.22
N ASN A 30 -12.23 5.46 7.28
CA ASN A 30 -10.97 6.17 7.43
C ASN A 30 -9.78 5.19 7.54
N ILE A 31 -9.91 4.09 8.31
CA ILE A 31 -8.86 3.07 8.40
C ILE A 31 -8.52 2.49 7.03
N ILE A 32 -9.53 2.19 6.21
CA ILE A 32 -9.33 1.66 4.85
C ILE A 32 -8.63 2.69 3.97
N ASN A 33 -9.09 3.95 3.98
CA ASN A 33 -8.49 5.01 3.19
C ASN A 33 -7.02 5.25 3.58
N PHE A 34 -6.70 5.29 4.88
CA PHE A 34 -5.32 5.37 5.35
C PHE A 34 -4.48 4.16 4.91
N GLY A 35 -5.08 2.96 4.89
CA GLY A 35 -4.41 1.75 4.40
C GLY A 35 -4.08 1.82 2.92
N ASP A 36 -5.02 2.31 2.10
CA ASP A 36 -4.82 2.47 0.66
C ASP A 36 -3.73 3.51 0.35
N ASP A 37 -3.74 4.66 1.04
CA ASP A 37 -2.69 5.67 0.94
C ASP A 37 -1.29 5.09 1.27
N CYS A 38 -1.21 4.20 2.26
CA CYS A 38 0.04 3.55 2.65
C CYS A 38 0.53 2.53 1.61
N ILE A 39 -0.36 1.83 0.92
CA ILE A 39 0.00 0.87 -0.13
C ILE A 39 0.44 1.62 -1.40
N ASN A 40 -0.22 2.74 -1.72
CA ASN A 40 0.10 3.54 -2.89
C ASN A 40 1.38 4.38 -2.72
N MET A 41 1.82 4.67 -1.48
CA MET A 41 3.15 5.25 -1.22
C MET A 41 4.31 4.42 -1.82
N GLY A 42 4.14 3.11 -1.99
CA GLY A 42 5.17 2.24 -2.59
C GLY A 42 5.17 2.22 -4.11
N LYS A 43 4.14 2.78 -4.77
CA LYS A 43 3.96 2.70 -6.24
C LYS A 43 4.48 3.94 -6.97
N ASP A 44 4.60 5.06 -6.28
CA ASP A 44 5.20 6.28 -6.84
C ASP A 44 6.73 6.19 -6.97
N SER A 45 7.38 5.21 -6.32
CA SER A 45 8.83 4.96 -6.44
C SER A 45 9.25 4.06 -7.61
N ASP A 46 8.31 3.42 -8.33
CA ASP A 46 8.63 2.49 -9.43
C ASP A 46 8.71 3.17 -10.82
N SER A 47 8.77 4.51 -10.88
CA SER A 47 9.03 5.25 -12.12
C SER A 47 10.46 5.82 -12.17
N LYS A 48 11.45 4.93 -12.12
CA LYS A 48 12.77 5.17 -12.72
C LYS A 48 13.20 3.90 -13.46
N GLU A 49 12.94 3.89 -14.77
CA GLU A 49 13.84 3.19 -15.70
C GLU A 49 15.26 3.67 -15.42
N GLU A 50 16.07 2.86 -14.74
CA GLU A 50 17.49 2.82 -15.04
C GLU A 50 17.79 1.40 -15.49
N LEU A 51 17.76 1.30 -16.81
CA LEU A 51 18.00 0.13 -17.64
C LEU A 51 19.07 -0.78 -17.01
N LEU A 52 18.81 -2.09 -17.06
CA LEU A 52 19.83 -3.12 -16.90
C LEU A 52 20.94 -2.91 -17.95
N ASN A 53 21.83 -1.96 -17.71
CA ASN A 53 23.16 -1.92 -18.25
C ASN A 53 24.01 -2.88 -17.39
N PHE A 54 23.52 -4.12 -17.21
CA PHE A 54 24.43 -5.21 -16.91
C PHE A 54 25.37 -5.21 -18.08
N SER A 55 26.59 -4.76 -17.79
CA SER A 55 27.74 -4.84 -18.66
C SER A 55 27.87 -6.29 -19.11
N ILE A 56 27.16 -6.66 -20.19
CA ILE A 56 27.55 -7.76 -21.05
C ILE A 56 28.80 -7.22 -21.71
N LYS A 57 29.93 -7.36 -21.00
CA LYS A 57 31.23 -7.28 -21.64
C LYS A 57 31.15 -8.26 -22.82
N PRO A 58 31.36 -7.82 -24.06
CA PRO A 58 31.45 -8.76 -25.16
C PRO A 58 32.52 -9.77 -24.76
N ALA A 59 32.15 -11.06 -24.73
CA ALA A 59 33.12 -12.13 -24.51
C ALA A 59 34.25 -11.93 -25.52
N PRO A 60 35.53 -12.00 -25.10
CA PRO A 60 36.62 -11.84 -26.03
C PRO A 60 36.46 -12.87 -27.14
N PRO A 61 36.71 -12.52 -28.41
CA PRO A 61 36.67 -13.48 -29.48
C PRO A 61 37.74 -14.51 -29.13
N TYR A 62 37.33 -15.71 -28.76
CA TYR A 62 38.25 -16.84 -28.66
C TYR A 62 38.93 -16.92 -30.03
N GLU A 63 40.23 -16.66 -30.02
CA GLU A 63 41.05 -16.73 -31.20
C GLU A 63 40.79 -18.07 -31.88
N LYS A 64 40.57 -18.02 -33.19
CA LYS A 64 40.50 -19.20 -34.04
C LYS A 64 41.80 -19.98 -33.85
N LEU A 65 41.76 -21.00 -33.01
CA LEU A 65 42.80 -22.01 -32.96
C LEU A 65 42.65 -22.83 -34.25
N GLN A 66 43.70 -22.73 -35.08
CA GLN A 66 43.91 -23.47 -36.31
C GLN A 66 43.86 -24.98 -36.09
#